data_AF-A0A4R2NAJ1-F1
#
_entry.id   AF-A0A4R2NAJ1-F1
#
_cell.length_a   1.000
_cell.length_b   1.000
_cell.length_c   1.000
_cell.angle_alpha   90.00
_cell.angle_beta   90.00
_cell.angle_gamma   90.00
#
_symmetry.space_group_name_H-M   'P 1'
#
loop_
_entity.id
_entity.type
_entity.pdbx_description
1 polymer ?
#
loop_
_entity_poly.entity_id
_entity_poly.type
_entity_poly.pdbx_seq_one_letter_code
_entity_poly.pdbx_strand_id
1 'polypeptide(L)'
;MKYKQYTVIGIIFLLVSAFLLVVDIILNGGLLGWFFITLAFSILAFTVGYINPRLSDDERAKFIRSKSVNYSFFFIIGYLIIAFGLKTWLDQEINTQSLFMAFASLSIATLCVSLIVTERRN
;
A
#
# COMPACT_ATOMS: atom_id res chain seq x y z
N MET A 1 16.88 11.39 -13.77
CA MET A 1 17.54 10.13 -13.34
C MET A 1 16.74 9.34 -12.29
N LYS A 2 15.91 9.98 -11.45
CA LYS A 2 15.21 9.33 -10.32
C LYS A 2 14.05 8.40 -10.72
N TYR A 3 13.27 8.68 -11.77
CA TYR A 3 12.08 7.89 -12.13
C TYR A 3 12.39 6.42 -12.52
N LYS A 4 13.48 6.19 -13.28
CA LYS A 4 13.90 4.84 -13.69
C LYS A 4 14.23 3.94 -12.48
N GLN A 5 14.78 4.52 -11.41
CA GLN A 5 15.13 3.78 -10.20
C GLN A 5 13.89 3.25 -9.47
N TYR A 6 12.82 4.06 -9.36
CA TYR A 6 11.57 3.63 -8.74
C TYR A 6 10.85 2.54 -9.54
N THR A 7 10.91 2.58 -10.87
CA THR A 7 10.34 1.51 -11.72
C THR A 7 11.09 0.20 -11.55
N VAL A 8 12.43 0.24 -11.48
CA VAL A 8 13.26 -0.96 -11.22
C VAL A 8 12.96 -1.55 -9.84
N ILE A 9 12.85 -0.70 -8.82
CA ILE A 9 12.49 -1.13 -7.45
C ILE A 9 11.09 -1.76 -7.44
N GLY A 10 10.11 -1.17 -8.13
CA GLY A 10 8.76 -1.73 -8.24
C GLY A 10 8.73 -3.12 -8.87
N ILE A 11 9.53 -3.34 -9.92
CA ILE A 11 9.67 -4.65 -10.58
C ILE A 11 10.31 -5.68 -9.64
N ILE A 12 11.34 -5.30 -8.89
CA ILE A 12 11.97 -6.19 -7.90
C ILE A 12 10.96 -6.60 -6.82
N PHE A 13 10.21 -5.65 -6.27
CA PHE A 13 9.17 -5.95 -5.27
C PHE A 13 8.03 -6.80 -5.84
N LEU A 14 7.69 -6.64 -7.12
CA LEU A 14 6.71 -7.50 -7.80
C LEU A 14 7.23 -8.93 -7.91
N LEU A 15 8.50 -9.10 -8.29
CA LEU A 15 9.12 -10.42 -8.41
C LEU A 15 9.20 -11.12 -7.03
N VAL A 16 9.54 -10.37 -5.98
CA VAL A 16 9.52 -10.87 -4.60
C VAL A 16 8.11 -11.24 -4.15
N SER A 17 7.07 -10.45 -4.48
CA SER A 17 5.70 -10.81 -4.11
C SER A 17 5.23 -12.06 -4.87
N ALA A 18 5.56 -12.20 -6.16
CA ALA A 18 5.25 -13.39 -6.94
C ALA A 18 5.92 -14.64 -6.37
N PHE A 19 7.18 -14.53 -5.94
CA PHE A 19 7.88 -15.63 -5.26
C PHE A 19 7.18 -16.01 -3.94
N LEU A 20 6.85 -15.03 -3.10
CA LEU A 20 6.16 -15.27 -1.84
C LEU A 20 4.78 -15.89 -2.03
N LEU A 21 4.06 -15.51 -3.08
CA LEU A 21 2.77 -16.12 -3.44
C LEU A 21 2.93 -17.62 -3.69
N VAL A 22 3.90 -18.01 -4.52
CA VAL A 22 4.16 -19.42 -4.83
C VAL A 22 4.53 -20.20 -3.57
N VAL A 23 5.39 -19.62 -2.71
CA VAL A 23 5.79 -20.24 -1.44
C VAL A 23 4.59 -20.42 -0.50
N ASP A 24 3.71 -19.42 -0.36
CA ASP A 24 2.55 -19.50 0.54
C ASP A 24 1.53 -20.56 0.08
N ILE A 25 1.29 -20.68 -1.23
CA ILE A 25 0.41 -21.72 -1.80
C ILE A 25 0.95 -23.12 -1.47
N ILE A 26 2.27 -23.32 -1.55
CA ILE A 26 2.89 -24.63 -1.34
C ILE A 26 2.94 -25.01 0.15
N LEU A 27 3.24 -24.06 1.04
CA LEU A 27 3.44 -24.36 2.47
C LEU A 27 2.15 -24.36 3.29
N ASN A 28 1.31 -23.34 3.12
CA ASN A 28 0.20 -23.07 4.04
C ASN A 28 -1.17 -23.25 3.39
N GLY A 29 -1.25 -23.35 2.06
CA GLY A 29 -2.51 -23.42 1.32
C GLY A 29 -3.42 -22.20 1.50
N GLY A 30 -2.91 -21.13 2.12
CA GLY A 30 -3.63 -19.91 2.47
C GLY A 30 -2.99 -18.69 1.82
N LEU A 31 -3.82 -17.66 1.54
CA LEU A 31 -3.40 -16.44 0.83
C LEU A 31 -3.01 -15.29 1.79
N LEU A 32 -3.03 -15.51 3.11
CA LEU A 32 -2.97 -14.45 4.13
C LEU A 32 -1.57 -14.35 4.78
N GLY A 33 -0.61 -13.78 4.05
CA GLY A 33 0.77 -13.62 4.51
C GLY A 33 1.48 -12.35 4.01
N TRP A 34 2.81 -12.42 4.01
CA TRP A 34 3.73 -11.34 3.57
C TRP A 34 3.55 -10.93 2.10
N PHE A 35 2.83 -11.73 1.32
CA PHE A 35 2.46 -11.42 -0.06
C PHE A 35 1.72 -10.08 -0.18
N PHE A 36 0.69 -9.83 0.63
CA PHE A 36 -0.14 -8.62 0.49
C PHE A 36 0.66 -7.34 0.74
N ILE A 37 1.55 -7.36 1.73
CA ILE A 37 2.33 -6.17 2.08
C ILE A 37 3.41 -5.90 1.02
N THR A 38 4.07 -6.95 0.51
CA THR A 38 5.11 -6.82 -0.52
C THR A 38 4.53 -6.39 -1.86
N LEU A 39 3.33 -6.89 -2.21
CA LEU A 39 2.59 -6.41 -3.37
C LEU A 39 2.19 -4.93 -3.22
N ALA A 40 1.68 -4.53 -2.05
CA ALA A 40 1.35 -3.14 -1.79
C ALA A 40 2.57 -2.21 -1.92
N PHE A 41 3.75 -2.64 -1.46
CA PHE A 41 5.00 -1.89 -1.67
C PHE A 41 5.41 -1.77 -3.13
N SER A 42 5.18 -2.80 -3.95
CA SER A 42 5.39 -2.73 -5.39
C SER A 42 4.49 -1.66 -6.04
N ILE A 43 3.20 -1.64 -5.70
CA ILE A 43 2.24 -0.63 -6.17
C ILE A 43 2.67 0.78 -5.74
N LEU A 44 3.13 0.93 -4.51
CA LEU A 44 3.65 2.21 -4.00
C LEU A 44 4.87 2.69 -4.79
N ALA A 45 5.83 1.79 -5.05
CA ALA A 45 7.01 2.13 -5.83
C ALA A 45 6.65 2.60 -7.26
N PHE A 46 5.68 1.95 -7.91
CA PHE A 46 5.18 2.41 -9.21
C PHE A 46 4.46 3.75 -9.14
N THR A 47 3.63 3.95 -8.11
CA THR A 47 2.88 5.20 -7.92
C THR A 47 3.82 6.39 -7.69
N VAL A 48 4.84 6.21 -6.84
CA VAL A 48 5.87 7.23 -6.62
C VAL A 48 6.69 7.46 -7.89
N GLY A 49 7.05 6.42 -8.63
CA GLY A 49 7.75 6.52 -9.91
C GLY A 49 6.98 7.32 -10.97
N TYR A 50 5.66 7.18 -11.01
CA TYR A 50 4.76 7.93 -11.91
C TYR A 50 4.64 9.41 -11.54
N ILE A 51 4.51 9.68 -10.25
CA ILE A 51 4.22 11.02 -9.73
C ILE A 51 5.49 11.90 -9.65
N ASN A 52 6.65 11.32 -9.35
CA ASN A 52 7.92 12.04 -9.20
C ASN A 52 8.32 12.94 -10.39
N PRO A 53 8.24 12.50 -11.66
CA PRO A 53 8.57 13.37 -12.80
C PRO A 53 7.57 14.52 -13.03
N ARG A 54 6.34 14.45 -12.49
CA ARG A 54 5.29 15.46 -12.66
C ARG A 54 5.26 16.53 -11.57
N LEU A 55 6.01 16.33 -10.48
CA LEU A 55 6.11 17.23 -9.33
C LEU A 55 7.29 18.21 -9.45
N SER A 56 7.53 18.78 -10.62
CA SER A 56 8.67 19.71 -10.83
C SER A 56 8.48 21.08 -10.15
N ASP A 57 7.27 21.43 -9.71
CA ASP A 57 6.98 22.64 -8.94
C ASP A 57 6.94 22.33 -7.42
N ASP A 58 7.84 22.96 -6.66
CA ASP A 58 7.98 22.74 -5.21
C ASP A 58 6.69 23.05 -4.42
N GLU A 59 5.90 24.05 -4.84
CA GLU A 59 4.65 24.41 -4.16
C GLU A 59 3.50 23.46 -4.48
N ARG A 60 3.30 23.13 -5.77
CA ARG A 60 2.29 22.16 -6.19
C ARG A 60 2.57 20.79 -5.58
N ALA A 61 3.85 20.43 -5.46
CA ALA A 61 4.26 19.16 -4.89
C ALA A 61 3.99 19.05 -3.38
N LYS A 62 4.23 20.13 -2.63
CA LYS A 62 3.86 20.20 -1.20
C LYS A 62 2.35 20.12 -1.01
N PHE A 63 1.58 20.79 -1.86
CA PHE A 63 0.12 20.79 -1.78
C PHE A 63 -0.50 19.41 -2.08
N ILE A 64 -0.04 18.73 -3.14
CA ILE A 64 -0.54 17.39 -3.50
C ILE A 64 -0.23 16.40 -2.37
N ARG A 65 0.98 16.42 -1.82
CA ARG A 65 1.38 15.52 -0.72
C ARG A 65 0.59 15.75 0.57
N SER A 66 0.43 17.00 1.00
CA SER A 66 -0.30 17.29 2.23
C SER A 66 -1.78 16.90 2.11
N LYS A 67 -2.38 17.19 0.94
CA LYS A 67 -3.78 16.87 0.66
C LYS A 67 -4.01 15.35 0.54
N SER A 68 -3.15 14.63 -0.16
CA SER A 68 -3.26 13.17 -0.29
C SER A 68 -3.09 12.47 1.05
N VAL A 69 -2.13 12.90 1.88
CA VAL A 69 -1.91 12.34 3.22
C VAL A 69 -3.13 12.58 4.12
N ASN A 70 -3.74 13.77 4.08
CA ASN A 70 -4.94 14.07 4.86
C ASN A 70 -6.13 13.20 4.46
N TYR A 71 -6.36 12.99 3.16
CA TYR A 71 -7.42 12.08 2.71
C TYR A 71 -7.17 10.65 3.19
N SER A 72 -5.96 10.14 3.01
CA SER A 72 -5.60 8.80 3.45
C SER A 72 -5.68 8.63 4.96
N PHE A 73 -5.35 9.66 5.75
CA PHE A 73 -5.48 9.63 7.20
C PHE A 73 -6.91 9.34 7.66
N PHE A 74 -7.91 9.95 7.00
CA PHE A 74 -9.32 9.69 7.30
C PHE A 74 -9.70 8.23 7.05
N PHE A 75 -9.28 7.66 5.91
CA PHE A 75 -9.52 6.25 5.60
C PHE A 75 -8.77 5.29 6.53
N ILE A 76 -7.53 5.61 6.89
CA ILE A 76 -6.71 4.80 7.81
C ILE A 76 -7.37 4.72 9.19
N ILE A 77 -7.90 5.83 9.71
CA ILE A 77 -8.66 5.83 10.97
C ILE A 77 -9.90 4.92 10.85
N GLY A 78 -10.64 5.03 9.75
CA GLY A 78 -11.80 4.18 9.50
C GLY A 78 -11.44 2.69 9.49
N TYR A 79 -10.37 2.32 8.79
CA TYR A 79 -9.88 0.95 8.78
C TYR A 79 -9.42 0.49 10.17
N LEU A 80 -8.84 1.36 11.02
CA LEU A 80 -8.41 0.99 12.36
C LEU A 80 -9.62 0.63 13.22
N ILE A 81 -10.67 1.44 13.16
CA ILE A 81 -11.93 1.19 13.88
C ILE A 81 -12.52 -0.15 13.43
N ILE A 82 -12.55 -0.41 12.13
CA ILE A 82 -13.06 -1.68 11.58
C ILE A 82 -12.17 -2.86 12.01
N ALA A 83 -10.85 -2.72 11.98
CA ALA A 83 -9.91 -3.78 12.36
C ALA A 83 -10.01 -4.13 13.85
N PHE A 84 -10.12 -3.11 14.71
CA PHE A 84 -10.36 -3.31 16.14
C PHE A 84 -11.74 -3.94 16.39
N GLY A 85 -12.78 -3.50 15.69
CA GLY A 85 -14.11 -4.08 15.77
C GLY A 85 -14.18 -5.54 15.30
N LEU A 86 -13.50 -5.87 14.21
CA LEU A 86 -13.39 -7.26 13.72
C LEU A 86 -12.67 -8.14 14.74
N LYS A 87 -11.58 -7.65 15.35
CA LYS A 87 -10.81 -8.42 16.34
C LYS A 87 -11.60 -8.67 17.63
N THR A 88 -12.50 -7.77 18.02
CA THR A 88 -13.34 -7.95 19.21
C THR A 88 -14.56 -8.83 18.94
N TRP A 89 -15.04 -8.90 17.70
CA TRP A 89 -16.19 -9.72 17.29
C TRP A 89 -15.81 -11.14 16.84
N LEU A 90 -14.72 -11.29 16.09
CA LEU A 90 -14.15 -12.58 15.77
C LEU A 90 -13.15 -12.92 16.88
N ASP A 91 -13.59 -13.77 17.80
CA ASP A 91 -12.77 -14.34 18.87
C ASP A 91 -11.46 -14.97 18.33
N GLN A 92 -10.49 -15.26 19.21
CA GLN A 92 -9.04 -15.53 19.02
C GLN A 92 -8.52 -16.38 17.83
N GLU A 93 -9.35 -16.90 16.92
CA GLU A 93 -8.96 -17.74 15.79
C GLU A 93 -8.21 -16.97 14.68
N ILE A 94 -8.40 -15.66 14.54
CA ILE A 94 -7.65 -14.88 13.54
C ILE A 94 -6.24 -14.58 14.06
N ASN A 95 -5.25 -15.03 13.30
CA ASN A 95 -3.86 -14.64 13.50
C ASN A 95 -3.73 -13.10 13.40
N THR A 96 -3.42 -12.48 14.54
CA THR A 96 -3.27 -11.02 14.67
C THR A 96 -2.26 -10.47 13.67
N GLN A 97 -1.20 -11.23 13.35
CA GLN A 97 -0.18 -10.82 12.40
C GLN A 97 -0.74 -10.64 10.97
N SER A 98 -1.54 -11.60 10.49
CA SER A 98 -2.15 -11.52 9.16
C SER A 98 -3.14 -10.36 9.05
N LEU A 99 -3.86 -10.05 10.14
CA LEU A 99 -4.80 -8.93 10.19
C LEU A 99 -4.07 -7.57 10.09
N PHE A 100 -2.95 -7.40 10.80
CA PHE A 100 -2.11 -6.21 10.66
C PHE A 100 -1.48 -6.09 9.28
N MET A 101 -1.04 -7.19 8.67
CA MET A 101 -0.50 -7.18 7.31
C MET A 101 -1.55 -6.78 6.27
N ALA A 102 -2.76 -7.31 6.37
CA ALA A 102 -3.88 -6.93 5.53
C ALA A 102 -4.20 -5.43 5.69
N PHE A 103 -4.28 -4.95 6.93
CA PHE A 103 -4.50 -3.53 7.23
C PHE A 103 -3.38 -2.62 6.65
N ALA A 104 -2.12 -3.01 6.82
CA ALA A 104 -0.99 -2.28 6.28
C ALA A 104 -1.03 -2.24 4.74
N SER A 105 -1.37 -3.35 4.09
CA SER A 105 -1.53 -3.39 2.63
C SER A 105 -2.66 -2.47 2.14
N LEU A 106 -3.77 -2.40 2.89
CA LEU A 106 -4.92 -1.56 2.55
C LEU A 106 -4.62 -0.07 2.71
N SER A 107 -3.89 0.30 3.77
CA SER A 107 -3.48 1.69 3.98
C SER A 107 -2.53 2.17 2.87
N ILE A 108 -1.59 1.32 2.45
CA ILE A 108 -0.69 1.60 1.33
C ILE A 108 -1.48 1.73 0.02
N ALA A 109 -2.42 0.83 -0.26
CA ALA A 109 -3.27 0.93 -1.45
C ALA A 109 -4.09 2.23 -1.46
N THR A 110 -4.65 2.62 -0.33
CA THR A 110 -5.45 3.84 -0.18
C THR A 110 -4.60 5.11 -0.35
N LEU A 111 -3.35 5.09 0.14
CA LEU A 111 -2.37 6.15 -0.12
C LEU A 111 -2.04 6.26 -1.62
N CYS A 112 -1.88 5.13 -2.32
CA CYS A 112 -1.62 5.15 -3.75
C CYS A 112 -2.81 5.72 -4.54
N VAL A 113 -4.04 5.30 -4.20
CA VAL A 113 -5.26 5.80 -4.83
C VAL A 113 -5.46 7.29 -4.56
N SER A 114 -5.28 7.75 -3.31
CA SER A 114 -5.44 9.18 -2.98
C SER A 114 -4.43 10.05 -3.70
N LEU A 115 -3.19 9.58 -3.86
CA LEU A 115 -2.15 10.24 -4.63
C LEU A 115 -2.50 10.36 -6.11
N ILE A 116 -2.96 9.27 -6.75
CA ILE A 116 -3.36 9.28 -8.17
C ILE A 116 -4.57 10.18 -8.40
N VAL A 117 -5.58 10.12 -7.52
CA VAL A 117 -6.78 10.95 -7.65
C VAL A 117 -6.47 12.44 -7.46
N THR A 118 -5.58 12.77 -6.52
CA THR A 118 -5.18 14.16 -6.25
C THR A 118 -4.34 14.72 -7.39
N GLU A 119 -3.45 13.91 -7.98
CA GLU A 119 -2.65 14.30 -9.15
C GLU A 119 -3.53 14.53 -10.38
N ARG A 120 -4.53 13.68 -10.64
CA ARG A 120 -5.41 13.85 -11.81
C ARG A 120 -6.31 15.08 -11.73
N ARG A 121 -6.60 15.56 -10.52
CA ARG A 121 -7.55 16.67 -10.28
C ARG A 121 -6.90 18.05 -10.35
N ASN A 122 -5.58 18.14 -10.22
CA ASN A 122 -4.80 19.39 -10.15
C ASN A 122 -3.88 19.53 -11.37
#